data_AF-A0A6A2Y643-F1
#
_entry.id   AF-A0A6A2Y643-F1
#
_cell.length_a   1.000
_cell.length_b   1.000
_cell.length_c   1.000
_cell.angle_alpha   90.00
_cell.angle_beta   90.00
_cell.angle_gamma   90.00
#
_symmetry.space_group_name_H-M   'P 1'
#
loop_
_entity.id
_entity.type
_entity.pdbx_description
1 polymer ?
#
loop_
_entity_poly.entity_id
_entity_poly.type
_entity_poly.pdbx_seq_one_letter_code
_entity_poly.pdbx_strand_id
1 'polypeptide(L)'
;MISLVDQLSLLGLAWEIYMGRWGGPLSENWLNQQLVLQKKILSRMLELGMTPVLPSFSGNVPAALKTIFPTANITRLGDWNTVDGDPRWCCTYLLNPSDPLFVEIGEAFIRMQIKEYGDVTDIYNCDTFNENSPPTNDPTYISSLGAAVFKAMSNGDKDAVWLMQGWLFYSESTFWKPPQMKALLHSVPVGKMIVLDLFADVKPIWATSSQFYGTPYVWCLLHNFGGNIEMYGTLDAISSGPVDARISKNSTMVGVGMCMEGIEQNPVVYELMSETAFREEKVQVLEWLKTYTHRRYDWDPSTNSVSQPSNRNNTHTYSLKTGTMLSKLANKVYLDAVKAFRRKDVKALNFHGQKFIQLIKDIDVLVASDDNFLLGTWLESAKMLAKNPSEMRQYEWNARTQVTMWFDTTATNQSQLHDYANKFWSGLLEGYYLPRASSYFNHLLKSLEKNESFNIVEWRKQWISFSNKWQQGVELYPAKAKGDFLAIAKALFEKYFS
;
A
#
# COMPACT_ATOMS: atom_id res chain seq x y z
N MET A 1 -18.88 2.32 -9.69
CA MET A 1 -17.58 1.76 -9.27
C MET A 1 -16.85 2.83 -8.50
N ILE A 2 -16.37 2.54 -7.29
CA ILE A 2 -15.49 3.45 -6.54
C ILE A 2 -14.05 3.02 -6.78
N SER A 3 -13.19 3.96 -7.15
CA SER A 3 -11.75 3.72 -7.17
C SER A 3 -11.14 4.56 -6.06
N LEU A 4 -10.53 3.91 -5.09
CA LEU A 4 -9.66 4.55 -4.12
C LEU A 4 -8.27 4.00 -4.37
N VAL A 5 -7.32 4.89 -4.58
CA VAL A 5 -5.91 4.51 -4.56
C VAL A 5 -5.38 5.09 -3.28
N ASP A 6 -5.39 4.28 -2.21
CA ASP A 6 -4.63 4.58 -1.01
C ASP A 6 -3.16 4.34 -1.34
N GLN A 7 -2.55 5.31 -2.03
CA GLN A 7 -1.11 5.30 -2.15
C GLN A 7 -0.56 5.42 -0.74
N LEU A 8 0.13 4.37 -0.28
CA LEU A 8 0.98 4.33 0.92
C LEU A 8 2.18 5.30 0.80
N SER A 9 1.91 6.54 0.42
CA SER A 9 2.80 7.66 0.63
C SER A 9 2.87 7.95 2.12
N LEU A 10 4.01 8.47 2.59
CA LEU A 10 4.12 9.00 3.95
C LEU A 10 3.02 10.01 4.27
N LEU A 11 2.49 10.68 3.24
CA LEU A 11 1.30 11.53 3.33
C LEU A 11 0.03 10.72 3.50
N GLY A 12 -0.20 9.64 2.75
CA GLY A 12 -1.31 8.71 2.95
C GLY A 12 -1.37 8.20 4.38
N LEU A 13 -0.23 7.86 4.98
CA LEU A 13 -0.18 7.40 6.38
C LEU A 13 -0.27 8.53 7.41
N ALA A 14 0.14 9.75 7.06
CA ALA A 14 -0.13 10.92 7.88
C ALA A 14 -1.62 11.32 7.80
N TRP A 15 -2.27 11.09 6.65
CA TRP A 15 -3.70 11.25 6.41
C TRP A 15 -4.53 10.15 7.08
N GLU A 16 -4.02 8.92 7.15
CA GLU A 16 -4.51 7.78 7.94
C GLU A 16 -3.95 7.78 9.37
N ILE A 17 -3.18 8.82 9.71
CA ILE A 17 -3.01 9.30 11.08
C ILE A 17 -2.06 8.44 11.94
N TYR A 18 -1.17 7.72 11.28
CA TYR A 18 -0.19 6.86 11.91
C TYR A 18 1.04 7.60 12.43
N MET A 19 1.47 8.64 11.71
CA MET A 19 2.76 9.29 11.92
C MET A 19 2.69 10.80 11.69
N GLY A 20 3.60 11.53 12.35
CA GLY A 20 3.81 12.96 12.15
C GLY A 20 5.28 13.29 11.86
N ARG A 21 5.51 14.30 11.02
CA ARG A 21 6.82 14.93 10.73
C ARG A 21 7.85 14.09 9.95
N TRP A 22 7.76 12.76 9.93
CA TRP A 22 8.70 11.90 9.20
C TRP A 22 8.75 12.22 7.70
N GLY A 23 9.95 12.37 7.14
CA GLY A 23 10.18 12.78 5.75
C GLY A 23 9.87 14.25 5.42
N GLY A 24 9.39 15.02 6.40
CA GLY A 24 9.13 16.45 6.30
C GLY A 24 10.32 17.35 6.68
N PRO A 25 10.11 18.68 6.73
CA PRO A 25 8.85 19.38 6.46
C PRO A 25 8.51 19.44 4.95
N LEU A 26 7.23 19.59 4.62
CA LEU A 26 6.81 19.91 3.25
C LEU A 26 7.07 21.40 2.98
N SER A 27 7.53 21.73 1.78
CA SER A 27 7.74 23.11 1.38
C SER A 27 6.43 23.77 0.93
N GLU A 28 6.40 25.11 0.96
CA GLU A 28 5.29 25.88 0.38
C GLU A 28 5.10 25.59 -1.11
N ASN A 29 6.21 25.32 -1.82
CA ASN A 29 6.16 24.89 -3.21
C ASN A 29 5.34 23.61 -3.39
N TRP A 30 5.56 22.59 -2.55
CA TRP A 30 4.77 21.36 -2.58
C TRP A 30 3.29 21.66 -2.42
N LEU A 31 2.92 22.44 -1.39
CA LEU A 31 1.53 22.78 -1.11
C LEU A 31 0.85 23.48 -2.31
N ASN A 32 1.54 24.45 -2.91
CA ASN A 32 1.03 25.16 -4.08
C ASN A 32 0.87 24.25 -5.32
N GLN A 33 1.82 23.34 -5.56
CA GLN A 33 1.71 22.38 -6.67
C GLN A 33 0.56 21.40 -6.47
N GLN A 34 0.40 20.86 -5.26
CA GLN A 34 -0.69 19.94 -4.93
C GLN A 34 -2.06 20.63 -5.04
N LEU A 35 -2.17 21.90 -4.61
CA LEU A 35 -3.39 22.68 -4.76
C LEU A 35 -3.81 22.82 -6.23
N VAL A 36 -2.87 23.19 -7.11
CA VAL A 36 -3.11 23.30 -8.55
C VAL A 36 -3.48 21.95 -9.16
N LEU A 37 -2.79 20.88 -8.76
CA LEU A 37 -3.06 19.53 -9.25
C LEU A 37 -4.46 19.05 -8.82
N GLN A 38 -4.83 19.22 -7.55
CA GLN A 38 -6.13 18.83 -7.03
C GLN A 38 -7.27 19.51 -7.78
N LYS A 39 -7.16 20.81 -8.04
CA LYS A 39 -8.17 21.53 -8.84
C LYS A 39 -8.31 20.94 -10.24
N LYS A 40 -7.21 20.59 -10.91
CA LYS A 40 -7.25 19.93 -12.24
C LYS A 40 -7.90 18.54 -12.18
N ILE A 41 -7.61 17.77 -11.14
CA ILE A 41 -8.19 16.44 -10.92
C ILE A 41 -9.71 16.57 -10.73
N LEU A 42 -10.14 17.43 -9.80
CA LEU A 42 -11.56 17.66 -9.52
C LEU A 42 -12.31 18.13 -10.77
N SER A 43 -11.77 19.10 -11.52
CA SER A 43 -12.36 19.54 -12.78
C SER A 43 -12.53 18.39 -13.78
N ARG A 44 -11.50 17.56 -13.96
CA ARG A 44 -11.59 16.40 -14.88
C ARG A 44 -12.57 15.32 -14.38
N MET A 45 -12.64 15.09 -13.07
CA MET A 45 -13.61 14.15 -12.50
C MET A 45 -15.04 14.60 -12.79
N LEU A 46 -15.35 15.87 -12.55
CA LEU A 46 -16.67 16.44 -12.81
C LEU A 46 -17.02 16.44 -14.31
N GLU A 47 -16.07 16.76 -15.19
CA GLU A 47 -16.23 16.66 -16.66
C GLU A 47 -16.66 15.24 -17.11
N LEU A 48 -16.18 14.21 -16.42
CA LEU A 48 -16.48 12.81 -16.70
C LEU A 48 -17.73 12.29 -15.95
N GLY A 49 -18.41 13.14 -15.17
CA GLY A 49 -19.55 12.74 -14.35
C GLY A 49 -19.17 11.88 -13.15
N MET A 50 -17.92 11.93 -12.70
CA MET A 50 -17.47 11.25 -11.49
C MET A 50 -17.78 12.09 -10.25
N THR A 51 -18.13 11.43 -9.15
CA THR A 51 -18.27 12.08 -7.83
C THR A 51 -16.93 11.97 -7.09
N PRO A 52 -16.21 13.08 -6.85
CA PRO A 52 -15.01 13.03 -6.03
C PRO A 52 -15.37 12.76 -4.56
N VAL A 53 -14.47 12.10 -3.84
CA VAL A 53 -14.55 11.97 -2.38
C VAL A 53 -13.50 12.89 -1.79
N LEU A 54 -13.89 13.77 -0.88
CA LEU A 54 -12.98 14.69 -0.20
C LEU A 54 -12.71 14.23 1.25
N PRO A 55 -11.56 14.55 1.85
CA PRO A 55 -11.30 14.19 3.24
C PRO A 55 -12.22 14.96 4.21
N SER A 56 -12.32 14.48 5.44
CA SER A 56 -12.94 15.19 6.57
C SER A 56 -12.12 15.01 7.85
N PHE A 57 -12.45 15.82 8.86
CA PHE A 57 -11.79 15.80 10.14
C PHE A 57 -12.22 14.59 10.98
N SER A 58 -11.25 13.79 11.41
CA SER A 58 -11.45 12.55 12.16
C SER A 58 -11.27 12.69 13.68
N GLY A 59 -11.05 13.91 14.19
CA GLY A 59 -10.75 14.17 15.60
C GLY A 59 -9.27 14.29 15.92
N ASN A 60 -8.40 13.94 14.99
CA ASN A 60 -6.97 13.86 15.21
C ASN A 60 -6.28 15.21 15.03
N VAL A 61 -5.44 15.58 15.99
CA VAL A 61 -4.89 16.93 16.15
C VAL A 61 -3.39 16.90 16.48
N PRO A 62 -2.62 17.94 16.13
CA PRO A 62 -1.23 18.04 16.58
C PRO A 62 -1.17 18.36 18.08
N ALA A 63 -0.11 17.90 18.75
CA ALA A 63 0.16 18.25 20.16
C ALA A 63 0.16 19.76 20.42
N ALA A 64 0.57 20.55 19.41
CA ALA A 64 0.60 22.02 19.47
C ALA A 64 -0.78 22.66 19.68
N LEU A 65 -1.88 21.97 19.38
CA LEU A 65 -3.23 22.48 19.62
C LEU A 65 -3.44 22.81 21.10
N LYS A 66 -2.84 22.04 22.01
CA LYS A 66 -2.92 22.26 23.46
C LYS A 66 -2.20 23.53 23.93
N THR A 67 -1.28 24.07 23.13
CA THR A 67 -0.64 25.37 23.40
C THR A 67 -1.60 26.52 23.12
N ILE A 68 -2.47 26.37 22.12
CA ILE A 68 -3.46 27.38 21.71
C ILE A 68 -4.75 27.25 22.51
N PHE A 69 -5.17 26.01 22.79
CA PHE A 69 -6.35 25.67 23.57
C PHE A 69 -5.96 24.79 24.77
N PRO A 70 -5.47 25.37 25.88
CA PRO A 70 -4.95 24.62 27.03
C PRO A 70 -6.00 23.72 27.72
N THR A 71 -7.28 24.07 27.61
CA THR A 71 -8.40 23.33 28.18
C THR A 71 -8.93 22.22 27.27
N ALA A 72 -8.42 22.10 26.05
CA ALA A 72 -8.87 21.07 25.10
C ALA A 72 -8.60 19.67 25.66
N ASN A 73 -9.63 18.83 25.63
CA ASN A 73 -9.59 17.46 26.11
C ASN A 73 -8.96 16.56 25.03
N ILE A 74 -7.63 16.45 25.08
CA ILE A 74 -6.84 15.74 24.07
C ILE A 74 -6.18 14.52 24.72
N THR A 75 -6.38 13.35 24.12
CA THR A 75 -5.81 12.06 24.56
C THR A 75 -4.75 11.60 23.56
N ARG A 76 -3.59 11.14 24.02
CA ARG A 76 -2.59 10.51 23.16
C ARG A 76 -3.01 9.07 22.88
N LEU A 77 -3.01 8.66 21.61
CA LEU A 77 -3.25 7.28 21.19
C LEU A 77 -1.99 6.41 21.35
N GLY A 78 -2.12 5.12 21.03
CA GLY A 78 -1.04 4.14 21.12
C GLY A 78 0.12 4.42 20.16
N ASP A 79 1.21 3.70 20.38
CA ASP A 79 2.39 3.77 19.52
C ASP A 79 2.15 2.96 18.24
N TRP A 80 2.41 3.56 17.08
CA TRP A 80 2.27 2.88 15.80
C TRP A 80 3.66 2.65 15.18
N ASN A 81 4.06 1.38 15.09
CA ASN A 81 5.27 0.88 14.42
C ASN A 81 6.61 1.60 14.75
N THR A 82 6.70 2.27 15.91
CA THR A 82 7.96 2.90 16.35
C THR A 82 8.96 1.89 16.86
N VAL A 83 10.23 2.18 16.62
CA VAL A 83 11.33 1.38 17.17
C VAL A 83 11.57 1.82 18.61
N ASP A 84 11.64 0.86 19.52
CA ASP A 84 11.88 1.07 20.95
C ASP A 84 10.85 2.00 21.65
N GLY A 85 9.69 2.25 21.04
CA GLY A 85 8.63 3.11 21.58
C GLY A 85 8.95 4.61 21.50
N ASP A 86 9.87 5.06 20.64
CA ASP A 86 10.23 6.48 20.53
C ASP A 86 9.05 7.31 19.98
N PRO A 87 8.47 8.26 20.75
CA PRO A 87 7.33 9.03 20.33
C PRO A 87 7.64 10.13 19.30
N ARG A 88 8.89 10.28 18.86
CA ARG A 88 9.36 11.39 18.02
C ARG A 88 8.59 11.56 16.71
N TRP A 89 8.18 10.45 16.10
CA TRP A 89 7.59 10.43 14.76
C TRP A 89 6.18 9.83 14.71
N CYS A 90 5.69 9.30 15.82
CA CYS A 90 4.39 8.67 15.91
C CYS A 90 3.41 9.51 16.72
N CYS A 91 2.32 8.81 16.98
CA CYS A 91 1.48 8.95 18.14
C CYS A 91 0.61 10.16 18.01
N THR A 92 -0.55 9.86 17.46
CA THR A 92 -1.56 10.86 17.24
C THR A 92 -2.22 11.23 18.56
N TYR A 93 -2.64 12.49 18.62
CA TYR A 93 -3.48 12.99 19.67
C TYR A 93 -4.91 13.10 19.15
N LEU A 94 -5.85 12.49 19.88
CA LEU A 94 -7.27 12.50 19.58
C LEU A 94 -7.96 13.55 20.46
N LEU A 95 -8.61 14.52 19.83
CA LEU A 95 -9.52 15.44 20.49
C LEU A 95 -10.78 14.67 20.91
N ASN A 96 -11.20 14.83 22.16
CA ASN A 96 -12.35 14.11 22.69
C ASN A 96 -13.64 14.54 21.96
N PRO A 97 -14.53 13.60 21.57
CA PRO A 97 -15.75 13.94 20.83
C PRO A 97 -16.75 14.82 21.60
N SER A 98 -16.64 14.88 22.94
CA SER A 98 -17.46 15.78 23.77
C SER A 98 -16.87 17.18 23.89
N ASP A 99 -15.64 17.42 23.42
CA ASP A 99 -15.05 18.75 23.41
C ASP A 99 -15.70 19.59 22.29
N PRO A 100 -16.21 20.81 22.57
CA PRO A 100 -16.83 21.66 21.55
C PRO A 100 -15.92 21.94 20.34
N LEU A 101 -14.60 21.97 20.56
CA LEU A 101 -13.62 22.19 19.48
C LEU A 101 -13.66 21.08 18.42
N PHE A 102 -14.15 19.88 18.75
CA PHE A 102 -14.21 18.78 17.80
C PHE A 102 -15.10 19.14 16.61
N VAL A 103 -16.31 19.61 16.89
CA VAL A 103 -17.28 20.00 15.86
C VAL A 103 -16.85 21.29 15.17
N GLU A 104 -16.31 22.25 15.93
CA GLU A 104 -15.84 23.53 15.37
C GLU A 104 -14.72 23.34 14.34
N ILE A 105 -13.70 22.55 14.66
CA ILE A 105 -12.58 22.27 13.76
C ILE A 105 -13.06 21.48 12.54
N GLY A 106 -13.89 20.46 12.73
CA GLY A 106 -14.37 19.66 11.61
C GLY A 106 -15.30 20.42 10.67
N GLU A 107 -16.19 21.26 11.19
CA GLU A 107 -17.00 22.16 10.38
C GLU A 107 -16.11 23.14 9.59
N ALA A 108 -15.13 23.76 10.24
CA ALA A 108 -14.21 24.68 9.60
C ALA A 108 -13.41 23.99 8.48
N PHE A 109 -13.02 22.73 8.67
CA PHE A 109 -12.31 21.93 7.67
C PHE A 109 -13.15 21.74 6.40
N ILE A 110 -14.41 21.32 6.53
CA ILE A 110 -15.33 21.17 5.38
C ILE A 110 -15.57 22.52 4.70
N ARG A 111 -15.87 23.58 5.46
CA ARG A 111 -16.08 24.92 4.90
C ARG A 111 -14.86 25.44 4.13
N MET A 112 -13.66 25.11 4.57
CA MET A 112 -12.44 25.51 3.87
C MET A 112 -12.23 24.76 2.57
N GLN A 113 -12.57 23.47 2.53
CA GLN A 113 -12.55 22.71 1.29
C GLN A 113 -13.58 23.25 0.28
N ILE A 114 -14.81 23.53 0.71
CA ILE A 114 -15.84 24.13 -0.16
C ILE A 114 -15.39 25.50 -0.66
N LYS A 115 -14.77 26.32 0.19
CA LYS A 115 -14.23 27.62 -0.22
C LYS A 115 -13.14 27.48 -1.29
N GLU A 116 -12.26 26.50 -1.15
CA GLU A 116 -11.09 26.35 -2.02
C GLU A 116 -11.41 25.63 -3.34
N TYR A 117 -12.28 24.62 -3.29
CA TYR A 117 -12.60 23.73 -4.41
C TYR A 117 -13.98 23.96 -5.01
N GLY A 118 -14.87 24.66 -4.31
CA GLY A 118 -16.29 24.75 -4.64
C GLY A 118 -17.09 23.60 -4.07
N ASP A 119 -18.40 23.67 -4.28
CA ASP A 119 -19.35 22.60 -3.95
C ASP A 119 -19.29 21.51 -5.03
N VAL A 120 -18.41 20.53 -4.82
CA VAL A 120 -18.06 19.50 -5.82
C VAL A 120 -18.49 18.09 -5.42
N THR A 121 -18.89 17.88 -4.16
CA THR A 121 -19.33 16.59 -3.63
C THR A 121 -19.99 16.75 -2.28
N ASP A 122 -20.88 15.82 -1.96
CA ASP A 122 -21.41 15.61 -0.61
C ASP A 122 -20.76 14.39 0.09
N ILE A 123 -19.76 13.74 -0.53
CA ILE A 123 -19.17 12.50 -0.01
C ILE A 123 -17.81 12.80 0.61
N TYR A 124 -17.67 12.50 1.90
CA TYR A 124 -16.45 12.74 2.65
C TYR A 124 -15.88 11.47 3.27
N ASN A 125 -14.58 11.25 3.11
CA ASN A 125 -13.86 10.16 3.74
C ASN A 125 -13.21 10.59 5.07
N CYS A 126 -13.30 9.72 6.07
CA CYS A 126 -12.76 9.96 7.40
C CYS A 126 -12.64 8.65 8.17
N ASP A 127 -11.44 8.36 8.68
CA ASP A 127 -11.15 7.12 9.41
C ASP A 127 -10.39 7.47 10.71
N THR A 128 -11.06 7.40 11.86
CA THR A 128 -10.45 7.80 13.15
C THR A 128 -9.53 6.73 13.73
N PHE A 129 -9.80 5.46 13.43
CA PHE A 129 -9.19 4.29 14.09
C PHE A 129 -8.66 3.25 13.10
N ASN A 130 -8.18 3.69 11.94
CA ASN A 130 -7.47 2.78 11.05
C ASN A 130 -6.22 2.27 11.79
N GLU A 131 -6.07 0.94 11.92
CA GLU A 131 -5.02 0.22 12.68
C GLU A 131 -4.64 0.84 14.04
N ASN A 132 -5.62 1.43 14.71
CA ASN A 132 -5.48 1.97 16.06
C ASN A 132 -6.73 1.56 16.86
N SER A 133 -6.54 1.22 18.13
CA SER A 133 -7.66 0.90 19.00
C SER A 133 -8.25 2.18 19.61
N PRO A 134 -9.59 2.31 19.68
CA PRO A 134 -10.22 3.31 20.52
C PRO A 134 -9.76 3.20 21.97
N PRO A 135 -9.76 4.31 22.75
CA PRO A 135 -9.32 4.30 24.14
C PRO A 135 -10.20 3.45 25.07
N THR A 136 -11.40 3.09 24.63
CA THR A 136 -12.34 2.25 25.38
C THR A 136 -13.18 1.40 24.42
N ASN A 137 -13.60 0.22 24.88
CA ASN A 137 -14.51 -0.66 24.16
C ASN A 137 -16.00 -0.39 24.46
N ASP A 138 -16.31 0.67 25.21
CA ASP A 138 -17.68 1.08 25.52
C ASP A 138 -18.43 1.52 24.24
N PRO A 139 -19.52 0.82 23.85
CA PRO A 139 -20.37 1.21 22.73
C PRO A 139 -20.87 2.64 22.79
N THR A 140 -21.14 3.18 24.00
CA THR A 140 -21.64 4.55 24.17
C THR A 140 -20.61 5.58 23.72
N TYR A 141 -19.35 5.38 24.11
CA TYR A 141 -18.24 6.23 23.67
C TYR A 141 -18.05 6.15 22.15
N ILE A 142 -18.02 4.94 21.59
CA ILE A 142 -17.83 4.73 20.14
C ILE A 142 -18.95 5.42 19.34
N SER A 143 -20.21 5.26 19.78
CA SER A 143 -21.35 5.92 19.16
C SER A 143 -21.26 7.44 19.27
N SER A 144 -20.85 7.98 20.44
CA SER A 144 -20.68 9.43 20.61
C SER A 144 -19.60 10.02 19.69
N LEU A 145 -18.52 9.27 19.45
CA LEU A 145 -17.45 9.68 18.55
C LEU A 145 -17.93 9.72 17.10
N GLY A 146 -18.54 8.63 16.62
CA GLY A 146 -19.06 8.59 15.26
C GLY A 146 -20.13 9.66 15.02
N ALA A 147 -20.97 9.94 16.02
CA ALA A 147 -21.93 11.03 15.97
C ALA A 147 -21.26 12.42 15.91
N ALA A 148 -20.16 12.64 16.65
CA ALA A 148 -19.42 13.91 16.63
C ALA A 148 -18.73 14.15 15.27
N VAL A 149 -18.10 13.12 14.70
CA VAL A 149 -17.50 13.14 13.36
C VAL A 149 -18.56 13.53 12.32
N PHE A 150 -19.67 12.80 12.30
CA PHE A 150 -20.74 13.07 11.34
C PHE A 150 -21.41 14.43 11.56
N LYS A 151 -21.60 14.84 12.81
CA LYS A 151 -22.13 16.18 13.12
C LYS A 151 -21.24 17.28 12.55
N ALA A 152 -19.92 17.16 12.71
CA ALA A 152 -18.96 18.11 12.15
C ALA A 152 -19.04 18.18 10.62
N MET A 153 -19.15 17.03 9.94
CA MET A 153 -19.39 16.97 8.49
C MET A 153 -20.70 17.68 8.12
N SER A 154 -21.81 17.29 8.77
CA SER A 154 -23.15 17.76 8.45
C SER A 154 -23.37 19.26 8.71
N ASN A 155 -22.60 19.84 9.63
CA ASN A 155 -22.60 21.27 9.89
C ASN A 155 -21.92 22.07 8.77
N GLY A 156 -20.84 21.51 8.20
CA GLY A 156 -20.14 22.11 7.06
C GLY A 156 -20.92 21.95 5.75
N ASP A 157 -21.59 20.80 5.60
CA ASP A 157 -22.40 20.43 4.45
C ASP A 157 -23.62 19.60 4.90
N LYS A 158 -24.83 20.16 4.71
CA LYS A 158 -26.09 19.55 5.17
C LYS A 158 -26.41 18.21 4.51
N ASP A 159 -25.87 17.96 3.31
CA ASP A 159 -26.16 16.77 2.53
C ASP A 159 -25.08 15.70 2.67
N ALA A 160 -24.04 15.96 3.47
CA ALA A 160 -22.88 15.10 3.69
C ALA A 160 -23.22 13.61 3.90
N VAL A 161 -22.41 12.75 3.27
CA VAL A 161 -22.38 11.29 3.39
C VAL A 161 -20.97 10.88 3.79
N TRP A 162 -20.86 10.07 4.84
CA TRP A 162 -19.59 9.56 5.33
C TRP A 162 -19.19 8.27 4.60
N LEU A 163 -18.11 8.31 3.83
CA LEU A 163 -17.47 7.13 3.26
C LEU A 163 -16.35 6.63 4.20
N MET A 164 -16.54 5.47 4.83
CA MET A 164 -15.61 4.94 5.84
C MET A 164 -14.92 3.67 5.33
N GLN A 165 -13.63 3.52 5.59
CA GLN A 165 -12.93 2.26 5.36
C GLN A 165 -13.33 1.20 6.40
N GLY A 166 -13.65 -0.01 5.93
CA GLY A 166 -13.98 -1.15 6.78
C GLY A 166 -12.77 -1.93 7.31
N TRP A 167 -11.54 -1.51 7.01
CA TRP A 167 -10.30 -2.24 7.35
C TRP A 167 -10.18 -2.55 8.85
N LEU A 168 -10.55 -1.58 9.71
CA LEU A 168 -10.54 -1.73 11.16
C LEU A 168 -11.34 -2.95 11.67
N PHE A 169 -12.42 -3.35 10.97
CA PHE A 169 -13.21 -4.53 11.33
C PHE A 169 -12.47 -5.84 11.05
N TYR A 170 -11.48 -5.81 10.16
CA TYR A 170 -10.58 -6.92 9.88
C TYR A 170 -9.32 -6.87 10.74
N SER A 171 -8.56 -5.79 10.66
CA SER A 171 -7.23 -5.66 11.30
C SER A 171 -7.30 -5.75 12.82
N GLU A 172 -8.34 -5.15 13.41
CA GLU A 172 -8.57 -5.13 14.87
C GLU A 172 -9.83 -5.93 15.26
N SER A 173 -10.06 -7.07 14.60
CA SER A 173 -11.25 -7.93 14.82
C SER A 173 -11.43 -8.42 16.27
N THR A 174 -10.37 -8.42 17.08
CA THR A 174 -10.47 -8.74 18.52
C THR A 174 -11.14 -7.63 19.33
N PHE A 175 -10.99 -6.37 18.90
CA PHE A 175 -11.64 -5.20 19.48
C PHE A 175 -13.04 -5.02 18.90
N TRP A 176 -13.17 -5.04 17.57
CA TRP A 176 -14.41 -4.71 16.85
C TRP A 176 -15.42 -5.85 16.81
N LYS A 177 -15.93 -6.22 17.99
CA LYS A 177 -17.00 -7.20 18.16
C LYS A 177 -18.37 -6.60 17.74
N PRO A 178 -19.43 -7.42 17.58
CA PRO A 178 -20.73 -6.94 17.12
C PRO A 178 -21.29 -5.71 17.87
N PRO A 179 -21.18 -5.57 19.21
CA PRO A 179 -21.67 -4.37 19.90
C PRO A 179 -20.91 -3.10 19.49
N GLN A 180 -19.58 -3.16 19.39
CA GLN A 180 -18.72 -2.02 19.02
C GLN A 180 -18.93 -1.63 17.55
N MET A 181 -19.00 -2.61 16.67
CA MET A 181 -19.26 -2.39 15.24
C MET A 181 -20.63 -1.75 15.02
N LYS A 182 -21.69 -2.25 15.67
CA LYS A 182 -23.02 -1.62 15.60
C LYS A 182 -23.02 -0.21 16.16
N ALA A 183 -22.32 0.03 17.26
CA ALA A 183 -22.25 1.36 17.87
C ALA A 183 -21.66 2.42 16.94
N LEU A 184 -20.62 2.05 16.17
CA LEU A 184 -20.04 2.93 15.15
C LEU A 184 -20.97 3.05 13.94
N LEU A 185 -21.42 1.94 13.36
CA LEU A 185 -22.21 1.94 12.12
C LEU A 185 -23.58 2.60 12.27
N HIS A 186 -24.16 2.57 13.48
CA HIS A 186 -25.46 3.18 13.80
C HIS A 186 -25.32 4.52 14.53
N SER A 187 -24.12 5.10 14.59
CA SER A 187 -23.91 6.44 15.17
C SER A 187 -24.41 7.58 14.27
N VAL A 188 -24.79 7.27 13.03
CA VAL A 188 -25.26 8.23 12.04
C VAL A 188 -26.63 7.82 11.47
N PRO A 189 -27.40 8.77 10.90
CA PRO A 189 -28.66 8.44 10.25
C PRO A 189 -28.50 7.39 9.14
N VAL A 190 -29.54 6.56 8.97
CA VAL A 190 -29.55 5.55 7.90
C VAL A 190 -29.34 6.20 6.54
N GLY A 191 -28.44 5.64 5.72
CA GLY A 191 -28.09 6.16 4.41
C GLY A 191 -27.05 7.30 4.40
N LYS A 192 -26.59 7.76 5.57
CA LYS A 192 -25.56 8.78 5.70
C LYS A 192 -24.15 8.24 5.96
N MET A 193 -24.00 6.92 5.94
CA MET A 193 -22.71 6.22 5.93
C MET A 193 -22.69 5.15 4.84
N ILE A 194 -21.55 5.04 4.17
CA ILE A 194 -21.21 3.96 3.24
C ILE A 194 -19.89 3.37 3.72
N VAL A 195 -19.85 2.05 3.90
CA VAL A 195 -18.63 1.34 4.29
C VAL A 195 -17.94 0.75 3.06
N LEU A 196 -16.63 0.91 2.96
CA LEU A 196 -15.81 0.17 2.02
C LEU A 196 -15.44 -1.17 2.66
N ASP A 197 -15.98 -2.27 2.17
CA ASP A 197 -15.52 -3.62 2.57
C ASP A 197 -14.18 -3.88 1.90
N LEU A 198 -13.13 -3.29 2.49
CA LEU A 198 -11.89 -2.93 1.81
C LEU A 198 -11.17 -4.14 1.20
N PHE A 199 -11.17 -5.27 1.92
CA PHE A 199 -10.47 -6.50 1.57
C PHE A 199 -11.43 -7.65 1.21
N ALA A 200 -12.55 -7.34 0.55
CA ALA A 200 -13.62 -8.30 0.33
C ALA A 200 -13.26 -9.46 -0.62
N ASP A 201 -12.20 -9.31 -1.42
CA ASP A 201 -11.69 -10.37 -2.31
C ASP A 201 -11.03 -11.54 -1.55
N VAL A 202 -10.62 -11.34 -0.30
CA VAL A 202 -10.02 -12.39 0.54
C VAL A 202 -10.73 -12.54 1.89
N LYS A 203 -11.13 -11.42 2.50
CA LYS A 203 -11.70 -11.35 3.86
C LYS A 203 -12.97 -10.48 3.88
N PRO A 204 -14.06 -10.91 3.22
CA PRO A 204 -15.31 -10.15 3.15
C PRO A 204 -15.97 -10.00 4.52
N ILE A 205 -16.05 -8.77 5.02
CA ILE A 205 -16.70 -8.45 6.29
C ILE A 205 -18.22 -8.50 6.16
N TRP A 206 -18.79 -8.20 4.99
CA TRP A 206 -20.24 -8.27 4.74
C TRP A 206 -20.83 -9.63 5.13
N ALA A 207 -20.07 -10.71 4.88
CA ALA A 207 -20.49 -12.08 5.10
C ALA A 207 -20.62 -12.44 6.59
N THR A 208 -19.81 -11.83 7.45
CA THR A 208 -19.79 -12.09 8.90
C THR A 208 -20.49 -11.02 9.74
N SER A 209 -20.88 -9.90 9.13
CA SER A 209 -21.49 -8.74 9.80
C SER A 209 -22.98 -8.57 9.52
N SER A 210 -23.64 -9.59 8.96
CA SER A 210 -25.05 -9.50 8.53
C SER A 210 -25.28 -8.28 7.62
N GLN A 211 -24.46 -8.12 6.58
CA GLN A 211 -24.51 -6.97 5.67
C GLN A 211 -24.26 -5.64 6.40
N PHE A 212 -23.18 -5.55 7.18
CA PHE A 212 -22.84 -4.38 8.00
C PHE A 212 -24.01 -3.89 8.86
N TYR A 213 -24.80 -4.82 9.39
CA TYR A 213 -26.00 -4.55 10.20
C TYR A 213 -26.96 -3.51 9.59
N GLY A 214 -27.13 -3.56 8.25
CA GLY A 214 -28.04 -2.68 7.52
C GLY A 214 -27.40 -1.40 6.97
N THR A 215 -26.12 -1.14 7.25
CA THR A 215 -25.38 -0.01 6.66
C THR A 215 -24.99 -0.32 5.20
N PRO A 216 -25.19 0.61 4.25
CA PRO A 216 -24.72 0.45 2.88
C PRO A 216 -23.22 0.18 2.79
N TYR A 217 -22.81 -0.68 1.86
CA TYR A 217 -21.38 -0.93 1.63
C TYR A 217 -21.01 -1.13 0.16
N VAL A 218 -19.73 -0.95 -0.13
CA VAL A 218 -19.11 -1.24 -1.42
C VAL A 218 -18.18 -2.43 -1.26
N TRP A 219 -18.34 -3.44 -2.11
CA TRP A 219 -17.46 -4.60 -2.15
C TRP A 219 -16.15 -4.19 -2.83
N CYS A 220 -15.02 -4.22 -2.11
CA CYS A 220 -13.76 -3.75 -2.67
C CYS A 220 -12.76 -4.89 -2.92
N LEU A 221 -12.01 -4.73 -4.00
CA LEU A 221 -10.78 -5.46 -4.27
C LEU A 221 -9.60 -4.69 -3.66
N LEU A 222 -8.96 -5.25 -2.64
CA LEU A 222 -7.69 -4.70 -2.12
C LEU A 222 -6.52 -5.22 -2.96
N HIS A 223 -6.41 -6.54 -3.08
CA HIS A 223 -5.45 -7.28 -3.88
C HIS A 223 -3.95 -7.05 -3.57
N ASN A 224 -3.46 -5.82 -3.62
CA ASN A 224 -2.04 -5.50 -3.52
C ASN A 224 -1.72 -4.70 -2.26
N PHE A 225 -0.67 -5.15 -1.58
CA PHE A 225 -0.08 -4.49 -0.42
C PHE A 225 1.33 -3.99 -0.76
N GLY A 226 1.69 -2.79 -0.32
CA GLY A 226 3.00 -2.16 -0.46
C GLY A 226 3.38 -1.79 -1.89
N GLY A 227 2.53 -1.99 -2.90
CA GLY A 227 2.98 -1.98 -4.30
C GLY A 227 3.91 -3.15 -4.60
N ASN A 228 3.84 -4.24 -3.84
CA ASN A 228 4.75 -5.38 -4.00
C ASN A 228 4.50 -6.08 -5.33
N ILE A 229 5.57 -6.57 -5.93
CA ILE A 229 5.56 -7.11 -7.30
C ILE A 229 5.66 -8.62 -7.22
N GLU A 230 4.55 -9.29 -7.48
CA GLU A 230 4.48 -10.74 -7.66
C GLU A 230 3.28 -11.15 -8.50
N MET A 231 3.36 -12.32 -9.14
CA MET A 231 2.20 -12.90 -9.81
C MET A 231 1.23 -13.51 -8.78
N TYR A 232 0.18 -12.76 -8.46
CA TYR A 232 -0.87 -13.05 -7.47
C TYR A 232 -2.25 -12.56 -7.97
N GLY A 233 -3.34 -13.14 -7.47
CA GLY A 233 -4.70 -12.73 -7.81
C GLY A 233 -5.73 -13.80 -7.47
N THR A 234 -6.91 -13.35 -7.05
CA THR A 234 -8.03 -14.20 -6.58
C THR A 234 -9.21 -14.18 -7.58
N LEU A 235 -8.94 -14.51 -8.84
CA LEU A 235 -9.91 -14.34 -9.95
C LEU A 235 -11.26 -15.04 -9.71
N ASP A 236 -11.28 -16.21 -9.06
CA ASP A 236 -12.51 -16.90 -8.70
C ASP A 236 -13.36 -16.09 -7.70
N ALA A 237 -12.72 -15.51 -6.69
CA ALA A 237 -13.38 -14.67 -5.69
C ALA A 237 -13.87 -13.35 -6.31
N ILE A 238 -13.13 -12.78 -7.26
CA ILE A 238 -13.55 -11.58 -8.01
C ILE A 238 -14.75 -11.90 -8.91
N SER A 239 -14.75 -13.07 -9.55
CA SER A 239 -15.85 -13.52 -10.41
C SER A 239 -17.15 -13.73 -9.62
N SER A 240 -17.06 -14.33 -8.43
CA SER A 240 -18.25 -14.71 -7.65
C SER A 240 -18.66 -13.67 -6.60
N GLY A 241 -17.70 -13.03 -5.94
CA GLY A 241 -17.87 -12.21 -4.74
C GLY A 241 -18.91 -11.09 -4.88
N PRO A 242 -18.77 -10.17 -5.85
CA PRO A 242 -19.75 -9.12 -6.10
C PRO A 242 -21.16 -9.64 -6.38
N VAL A 243 -21.28 -10.73 -7.14
CA VAL A 243 -22.57 -11.34 -7.48
C VAL A 243 -23.22 -11.95 -6.24
N ASP A 244 -22.45 -12.73 -5.47
CA ASP A 244 -22.91 -13.39 -4.25
C ASP A 244 -23.33 -12.36 -3.18
N ALA A 245 -22.54 -11.30 -3.00
CA ALA A 245 -22.84 -10.20 -2.11
C ALA A 245 -24.15 -9.49 -2.52
N ARG A 246 -24.34 -9.19 -3.81
CA ARG A 246 -25.54 -8.51 -4.33
C ARG A 246 -26.82 -9.34 -4.17
N ILE A 247 -26.80 -10.64 -4.50
CA ILE A 247 -28.01 -11.49 -4.46
C ILE A 247 -28.30 -12.06 -3.07
N SER A 248 -27.39 -11.87 -2.11
CA SER A 248 -27.58 -12.36 -0.75
C SER A 248 -28.79 -11.71 -0.07
N LYS A 249 -29.40 -12.45 0.87
CA LYS A 249 -30.58 -11.99 1.60
C LYS A 249 -30.25 -10.70 2.37
N ASN A 250 -31.13 -9.70 2.22
CA ASN A 250 -31.01 -8.38 2.85
C ASN A 250 -29.72 -7.64 2.48
N SER A 251 -29.14 -7.90 1.29
CA SER A 251 -27.95 -7.19 0.84
C SER A 251 -28.14 -5.67 0.89
N THR A 252 -27.15 -4.99 1.45
CA THR A 252 -27.00 -3.53 1.44
C THR A 252 -25.84 -3.09 0.55
N MET A 253 -25.37 -3.98 -0.33
CA MET A 253 -24.33 -3.68 -1.28
C MET A 253 -24.83 -2.63 -2.28
N VAL A 254 -24.12 -1.51 -2.37
CA VAL A 254 -24.45 -0.39 -3.28
C VAL A 254 -23.45 -0.23 -4.41
N GLY A 255 -22.36 -1.00 -4.42
CA GLY A 255 -21.41 -0.97 -5.52
C GLY A 255 -20.22 -1.90 -5.35
N VAL A 256 -19.33 -1.84 -6.34
CA VAL A 256 -18.01 -2.47 -6.34
C VAL A 256 -16.91 -1.42 -6.40
N GLY A 257 -15.73 -1.74 -5.86
CA GLY A 257 -14.59 -0.84 -5.89
C GLY A 257 -13.22 -1.50 -5.94
N MET A 258 -12.20 -0.72 -6.22
CA MET A 258 -10.79 -1.11 -6.19
C MET A 258 -10.07 -0.20 -5.21
N CYS A 259 -9.32 -0.80 -4.29
CA CYS A 259 -8.72 -0.15 -3.12
C CYS A 259 -7.24 -0.55 -2.93
N MET A 260 -6.54 -0.89 -4.01
CA MET A 260 -5.16 -1.38 -3.94
C MET A 260 -4.17 -0.32 -3.43
N GLU A 261 -3.20 -0.77 -2.63
CA GLU A 261 -2.14 0.13 -2.13
C GLU A 261 -1.14 0.53 -3.23
N GLY A 262 -1.06 -0.26 -4.32
CA GLY A 262 -0.25 0.02 -5.51
C GLY A 262 -0.83 -0.59 -6.80
N ILE A 263 -0.67 0.14 -7.92
CA ILE A 263 -1.43 -0.10 -9.17
C ILE A 263 -0.62 -0.69 -10.33
N GLU A 264 0.72 -0.69 -10.28
CA GLU A 264 1.58 -0.99 -11.43
C GLU A 264 1.90 -2.48 -11.61
N GLN A 265 0.91 -3.34 -11.35
CA GLN A 265 1.09 -4.80 -11.37
C GLN A 265 -0.21 -5.54 -11.70
N ASN A 266 -0.10 -6.79 -12.16
CA ASN A 266 -1.18 -7.76 -12.35
C ASN A 266 -2.45 -7.22 -13.06
N PRO A 267 -2.32 -6.64 -14.26
CA PRO A 267 -3.43 -5.99 -14.97
C PRO A 267 -4.64 -6.91 -15.23
N VAL A 268 -4.43 -8.23 -15.31
CA VAL A 268 -5.50 -9.23 -15.49
C VAL A 268 -6.51 -9.20 -14.34
N VAL A 269 -6.06 -8.90 -13.11
CA VAL A 269 -6.92 -8.82 -11.92
C VAL A 269 -7.82 -7.60 -12.01
N TYR A 270 -7.25 -6.45 -12.36
CA TYR A 270 -7.98 -5.17 -12.43
C TYR A 270 -8.92 -5.09 -13.62
N GLU A 271 -8.59 -5.73 -14.74
CA GLU A 271 -9.51 -5.83 -15.89
C GLU A 271 -10.74 -6.66 -15.52
N LEU A 272 -10.57 -7.82 -14.89
CA LEU A 272 -11.70 -8.62 -14.44
C LEU A 272 -12.56 -7.86 -13.42
N MET A 273 -11.91 -7.25 -12.41
CA MET A 273 -12.63 -6.51 -11.37
C MET A 273 -13.43 -5.35 -11.95
N SER A 274 -12.86 -4.62 -12.92
CA SER A 274 -13.56 -3.51 -13.56
C SER A 274 -14.79 -3.95 -14.34
N GLU A 275 -14.74 -5.12 -15.00
CA GLU A 275 -15.89 -5.69 -15.70
C GLU A 275 -17.03 -6.05 -14.73
N THR A 276 -16.76 -6.42 -13.48
CA THR A 276 -17.79 -6.86 -12.51
C THR A 276 -18.88 -5.80 -12.26
N ALA A 277 -18.55 -4.51 -12.40
CA ALA A 277 -19.51 -3.42 -12.26
C ALA A 277 -20.65 -3.46 -13.30
N PHE A 278 -20.42 -4.12 -14.43
CA PHE A 278 -21.34 -4.20 -15.57
C PHE A 278 -21.92 -5.61 -15.76
N ARG A 279 -21.66 -6.52 -14.81
CA ARG A 279 -22.09 -7.92 -14.92
C ARG A 279 -23.19 -8.27 -13.92
N GLU A 280 -24.18 -8.99 -14.43
CA GLU A 280 -25.23 -9.60 -13.62
C GLU A 280 -24.82 -10.98 -13.09
N GLU A 281 -24.00 -11.70 -13.87
CA GLU A 281 -23.61 -13.09 -13.60
C GLU A 281 -22.10 -13.27 -13.48
N LYS A 282 -21.73 -14.34 -12.76
CA LYS A 282 -20.35 -14.81 -12.58
C LYS A 282 -19.72 -15.13 -13.95
N VAL A 283 -18.40 -14.94 -14.07
CA VAL A 283 -17.65 -15.40 -15.26
C VAL A 283 -17.11 -16.80 -15.06
N GLN A 284 -17.06 -17.57 -16.14
CA GLN A 284 -16.21 -18.77 -16.20
C GLN A 284 -14.77 -18.32 -16.39
N VAL A 285 -14.00 -18.29 -15.30
CA VAL A 285 -12.67 -17.67 -15.24
C VAL A 285 -11.73 -18.17 -16.33
N LEU A 286 -11.71 -19.47 -16.62
CA LEU A 286 -10.85 -20.04 -17.65
C LEU A 286 -11.21 -19.55 -19.07
N GLU A 287 -12.50 -19.44 -19.40
CA GLU A 287 -12.94 -18.95 -20.71
C GLU A 287 -12.74 -17.43 -20.82
N TRP A 288 -12.96 -16.71 -19.72
CA TRP A 288 -12.65 -15.29 -19.64
C TRP A 288 -11.15 -15.03 -19.86
N LEU A 289 -10.27 -15.82 -19.25
CA LEU A 289 -8.82 -15.71 -19.42
C LEU A 289 -8.36 -15.96 -20.86
N LYS A 290 -8.97 -16.91 -21.58
CA LYS A 290 -8.69 -17.10 -23.01
C LYS A 290 -9.05 -15.84 -23.81
N THR A 291 -10.20 -15.26 -23.52
CA THR A 291 -10.66 -14.02 -24.16
C THR A 291 -9.76 -12.84 -23.82
N TYR A 292 -9.40 -12.67 -22.55
CA TYR A 292 -8.43 -11.66 -22.09
C TYR A 292 -7.10 -11.78 -22.82
N THR A 293 -6.56 -13.00 -22.90
CA THR A 293 -5.27 -13.30 -23.55
C THR A 293 -5.34 -13.02 -25.05
N HIS A 294 -6.45 -13.37 -25.70
CA HIS A 294 -6.69 -13.05 -27.11
C HIS A 294 -6.77 -11.53 -27.33
N ARG A 295 -7.59 -10.79 -26.57
CA ARG A 295 -7.70 -9.32 -26.70
C ARG A 295 -6.37 -8.61 -26.45
N ARG A 296 -5.58 -9.10 -25.49
CA ARG A 296 -4.33 -8.45 -25.05
C ARG A 296 -3.15 -8.75 -25.99
N TYR A 297 -3.08 -9.98 -26.52
CA TYR A 297 -1.89 -10.46 -27.23
C TYR A 297 -2.16 -10.91 -28.66
N ASP A 298 -3.41 -10.96 -29.11
CA ASP A 298 -3.82 -11.65 -30.33
C ASP A 298 -3.38 -13.12 -30.34
N TRP A 299 -3.51 -13.77 -29.18
CA TRP A 299 -3.24 -15.20 -29.03
C TRP A 299 -4.43 -16.02 -29.53
N ASP A 300 -4.16 -16.99 -30.39
CA ASP A 300 -5.14 -17.94 -30.89
C ASP A 300 -5.05 -19.27 -30.10
N PRO A 301 -6.09 -19.63 -29.33
CA PRO A 301 -6.11 -20.88 -28.55
C PRO A 301 -6.07 -22.13 -29.42
N SER A 302 -6.55 -22.08 -30.67
CA SER A 302 -6.64 -23.25 -31.54
C SER A 302 -5.28 -23.68 -32.11
N THR A 303 -4.40 -22.70 -32.34
CA THR A 303 -3.05 -22.91 -32.87
C THR A 303 -1.97 -22.77 -31.80
N ASN A 304 -2.34 -22.36 -30.59
CA ASN A 304 -1.44 -21.96 -29.51
C ASN A 304 -0.37 -20.96 -30.00
N SER A 305 -0.75 -20.03 -30.87
CA SER A 305 0.15 -19.10 -31.55
C SER A 305 -0.23 -17.65 -31.28
N VAL A 306 0.72 -16.75 -31.47
CA VAL A 306 0.55 -15.29 -31.33
C VAL A 306 0.91 -14.70 -32.69
N SER A 307 0.01 -13.91 -33.29
CA SER A 307 0.17 -13.40 -34.66
C SER A 307 1.34 -12.40 -34.81
N GLN A 308 1.74 -11.73 -33.72
CA GLN A 308 2.80 -10.70 -33.69
C GLN A 308 3.61 -10.73 -32.38
N PRO A 309 4.85 -11.24 -32.37
CA PRO A 309 5.69 -11.23 -31.18
C PRO A 309 6.57 -9.96 -31.12
N SER A 310 6.01 -8.74 -31.03
CA SER A 310 6.91 -7.56 -31.03
C SER A 310 6.39 -6.22 -30.48
N ASN A 311 5.36 -6.15 -29.63
CA ASN A 311 5.01 -4.89 -28.96
C ASN A 311 5.58 -4.81 -27.54
N ARG A 312 6.15 -3.65 -27.17
CA ARG A 312 6.69 -3.32 -25.83
C ARG A 312 5.70 -3.64 -24.69
N ASN A 313 4.39 -3.66 -24.97
CA ASN A 313 3.34 -4.02 -24.01
C ASN A 313 3.38 -5.48 -23.52
N ASN A 314 4.05 -6.38 -24.27
CA ASN A 314 4.15 -7.79 -23.91
C ASN A 314 5.29 -8.03 -22.91
N THR A 315 6.37 -7.25 -23.00
CA THR A 315 7.56 -7.38 -22.17
C THR A 315 7.23 -7.39 -20.68
N HIS A 316 6.34 -6.49 -20.22
CA HIS A 316 5.97 -6.37 -18.82
C HIS A 316 5.40 -7.65 -18.19
N THR A 317 4.46 -8.32 -18.89
CA THR A 317 3.87 -9.55 -18.35
C THR A 317 4.86 -10.70 -18.32
N TYR A 318 5.73 -10.80 -19.34
CA TYR A 318 6.76 -11.83 -19.37
C TYR A 318 7.88 -11.56 -18.34
N SER A 319 8.26 -10.29 -18.14
CA SER A 319 9.18 -9.86 -17.08
C SER A 319 8.69 -10.26 -15.70
N LEU A 320 7.43 -9.96 -15.39
CA LEU A 320 6.80 -10.37 -14.14
C LEU A 320 6.82 -11.91 -13.96
N LYS A 321 6.48 -12.65 -15.00
CA LYS A 321 6.44 -14.14 -14.96
C LYS A 321 7.82 -14.74 -14.74
N THR A 322 8.81 -14.37 -15.55
CA THR A 322 10.18 -14.90 -15.47
C THR A 322 10.85 -14.47 -14.16
N GLY A 323 10.66 -13.21 -13.75
CA GLY A 323 11.12 -12.72 -12.45
C GLY A 323 10.53 -13.51 -11.28
N THR A 324 9.22 -13.82 -11.32
CA THR A 324 8.57 -14.66 -10.30
C THR A 324 9.17 -16.06 -10.23
N MET A 325 9.47 -16.69 -11.37
CA MET A 325 10.11 -18.02 -11.38
C MET A 325 11.51 -18.00 -10.77
N LEU A 326 12.33 -17.01 -11.12
CA LEU A 326 13.68 -16.86 -10.56
C LEU A 326 13.65 -16.52 -9.07
N SER A 327 12.69 -15.70 -8.61
CA SER A 327 12.46 -15.42 -7.19
C SER A 327 12.12 -16.68 -6.40
N LYS A 328 11.24 -17.53 -6.92
CA LYS A 328 10.93 -18.85 -6.31
C LYS A 328 12.16 -19.76 -6.26
N LEU A 329 13.02 -19.74 -7.28
CA LEU A 329 14.28 -20.47 -7.26
C LEU A 329 15.25 -19.89 -6.21
N ALA A 330 15.36 -18.58 -6.10
CA ALA A 330 16.18 -17.91 -5.09
C ALA A 330 15.75 -18.32 -3.67
N ASN A 331 14.44 -18.39 -3.39
CA ASN A 331 13.92 -18.88 -2.11
C ASN A 331 14.36 -20.32 -1.82
N LYS A 332 14.29 -21.22 -2.81
CA LYS A 332 14.80 -22.58 -2.66
C LYS A 332 16.30 -22.61 -2.35
N VAL A 333 17.10 -21.85 -3.10
CA VAL A 333 18.55 -21.75 -2.90
C VAL A 333 18.90 -21.21 -1.51
N TYR A 334 18.16 -20.20 -1.03
CA TYR A 334 18.29 -19.69 0.33
C TYR A 334 18.02 -20.77 1.39
N LEU A 335 16.92 -21.51 1.25
CA LEU A 335 16.59 -22.60 2.17
C LEU A 335 17.68 -23.68 2.19
N ASP A 336 18.27 -24.00 1.04
CA ASP A 336 19.37 -24.96 0.96
C ASP A 336 20.66 -24.42 1.61
N ALA A 337 20.96 -23.12 1.48
CA ALA A 337 22.04 -22.46 2.23
C ALA A 337 21.82 -22.54 3.75
N VAL A 338 20.60 -22.28 4.22
CA VAL A 338 20.26 -22.37 5.66
C VAL A 338 20.38 -23.81 6.17
N LYS A 339 19.97 -24.82 5.38
CA LYS A 339 20.18 -26.24 5.73
C LYS A 339 21.67 -26.58 5.82
N ALA A 340 22.49 -26.10 4.89
CA ALA A 340 23.93 -26.29 4.90
C ALA A 340 24.57 -25.66 6.15
N PHE A 341 24.17 -24.43 6.50
CA PHE A 341 24.61 -23.77 7.73
C PHE A 341 24.28 -24.59 8.99
N ARG A 342 23.04 -25.10 9.10
CA ARG A 342 22.62 -25.95 10.23
C ARG A 342 23.41 -27.26 10.33
N ARG A 343 23.83 -27.81 9.19
CA ARG A 343 24.67 -29.01 9.10
C ARG A 343 26.17 -28.72 9.27
N LYS A 344 26.54 -27.44 9.48
CA LYS A 344 27.93 -26.96 9.50
C LYS A 344 28.72 -27.30 8.23
N ASP A 345 28.04 -27.42 7.08
CA ASP A 345 28.66 -27.69 5.79
C ASP A 345 29.08 -26.37 5.12
N VAL A 346 30.33 -25.98 5.34
CA VAL A 346 30.91 -24.73 4.83
C VAL A 346 30.92 -24.69 3.30
N LYS A 347 31.22 -25.83 2.64
CA LYS A 347 31.30 -25.89 1.17
C LYS A 347 29.93 -25.70 0.55
N ALA A 348 28.92 -26.41 1.07
CA ALA A 348 27.55 -26.27 0.58
C ALA A 348 26.97 -24.88 0.89
N LEU A 349 27.25 -24.31 2.07
CA LEU A 349 26.82 -22.96 2.42
C LEU A 349 27.41 -21.93 1.46
N ASN A 350 28.71 -22.00 1.18
CA ASN A 350 29.35 -21.08 0.25
C ASN A 350 28.77 -21.23 -1.17
N PHE A 351 28.60 -22.47 -1.64
CA PHE A 351 28.01 -22.73 -2.96
C PHE A 351 26.61 -22.12 -3.10
N HIS A 352 25.71 -22.40 -2.16
CA HIS A 352 24.34 -21.88 -2.20
C HIS A 352 24.30 -20.35 -1.99
N GLY A 353 25.15 -19.80 -1.12
CA GLY A 353 25.28 -18.36 -0.91
C GLY A 353 25.71 -17.63 -2.19
N GLN A 354 26.73 -18.12 -2.89
CA GLN A 354 27.17 -17.56 -4.17
C GLN A 354 26.10 -17.71 -5.26
N LYS A 355 25.40 -18.85 -5.31
CA LYS A 355 24.29 -19.05 -6.24
C LYS A 355 23.15 -18.05 -6.00
N PHE A 356 22.81 -17.76 -4.75
CA PHE A 356 21.79 -16.76 -4.40
C PHE A 356 22.22 -15.35 -4.83
N ILE A 357 23.47 -14.96 -4.54
CA ILE A 357 24.04 -13.68 -4.95
C ILE A 357 24.02 -13.54 -6.49
N GLN A 358 24.34 -14.61 -7.22
CA GLN A 358 24.28 -14.59 -8.69
C GLN A 358 22.85 -14.47 -9.22
N LEU A 359 21.88 -15.13 -8.58
CA LEU A 359 20.47 -15.01 -8.94
C LEU A 359 19.97 -13.56 -8.81
N ILE A 360 20.37 -12.82 -7.77
CA ILE A 360 20.00 -11.41 -7.63
C ILE A 360 20.49 -10.59 -8.83
N LYS A 361 21.75 -10.75 -9.21
CA LYS A 361 22.35 -10.03 -10.36
C LYS A 361 21.66 -10.38 -11.68
N ASP A 362 21.39 -11.66 -11.88
CA ASP A 362 20.71 -12.13 -13.08
C ASP A 362 19.26 -11.61 -13.16
N ILE A 363 18.56 -11.52 -12.03
CA ILE A 363 17.23 -10.91 -11.96
C ILE A 363 17.33 -9.41 -12.24
N ASP A 364 18.33 -8.69 -11.71
CA ASP A 364 18.54 -7.27 -12.00
C ASP A 364 18.69 -7.02 -13.52
N VAL A 365 19.52 -7.83 -14.19
CA VAL A 365 19.70 -7.78 -15.66
C VAL A 365 18.38 -8.05 -16.40
N LEU A 366 17.58 -9.02 -15.94
CA LEU A 366 16.28 -9.32 -16.55
C LEU A 366 15.35 -8.10 -16.45
N VAL A 367 15.19 -7.54 -15.25
CA VAL A 367 14.24 -6.45 -15.02
C VAL A 367 14.74 -5.11 -15.56
N ALA A 368 16.05 -4.95 -15.81
CA ALA A 368 16.63 -3.81 -16.52
C ALA A 368 16.14 -3.67 -17.97
N SER A 369 15.56 -4.72 -18.56
CA SER A 369 15.08 -4.73 -19.95
C SER A 369 13.66 -4.16 -20.13
N ASP A 370 13.07 -3.59 -19.08
CA ASP A 370 11.71 -3.06 -19.08
C ASP A 370 11.59 -1.76 -18.26
N ASP A 371 11.03 -0.71 -18.87
CA ASP A 371 10.92 0.64 -18.29
C ASP A 371 10.13 0.66 -16.96
N ASN A 372 9.23 -0.31 -16.76
CA ASN A 372 8.36 -0.42 -15.58
C ASN A 372 9.06 -1.00 -14.35
N PHE A 373 10.27 -1.55 -14.50
CA PHE A 373 11.01 -2.17 -13.41
C PHE A 373 12.33 -1.45 -13.12
N LEU A 374 12.39 -0.14 -13.34
CA LEU A 374 13.61 0.65 -13.13
C LEU A 374 13.47 1.55 -11.91
N LEU A 375 14.42 1.43 -10.97
CA LEU A 375 14.50 2.35 -9.84
C LEU A 375 14.70 3.81 -10.29
N GLY A 376 15.42 4.02 -11.40
CA GLY A 376 15.67 5.36 -11.93
C GLY A 376 14.38 6.11 -12.26
N THR A 377 13.38 5.44 -12.86
CA THR A 377 12.09 6.06 -13.18
C THR A 377 11.40 6.61 -11.93
N TRP A 378 11.39 5.85 -10.84
CA TRP A 378 10.82 6.24 -9.55
C TRP A 378 11.56 7.43 -8.92
N LEU A 379 12.89 7.37 -8.84
CA LEU A 379 13.70 8.43 -8.23
C LEU A 379 13.65 9.73 -9.05
N GLU A 380 13.68 9.65 -10.38
CA GLU A 380 13.53 10.83 -11.23
C GLU A 380 12.14 11.44 -11.10
N SER A 381 11.06 10.64 -10.98
CA SER A 381 9.72 11.20 -10.75
C SER A 381 9.62 12.00 -9.45
N ALA A 382 10.26 11.54 -8.37
CA ALA A 382 10.29 12.27 -7.11
C ALA A 382 11.09 13.57 -7.23
N LYS A 383 12.25 13.53 -7.89
CA LYS A 383 13.10 14.70 -8.09
C LYS A 383 12.47 15.77 -8.97
N MET A 384 11.66 15.39 -9.96
CA MET A 384 10.96 16.34 -10.85
C MET A 384 9.94 17.23 -10.11
N LEU A 385 9.49 16.85 -8.92
CA LEU A 385 8.57 17.66 -8.10
C LEU A 385 9.28 18.82 -7.37
N ALA A 386 10.61 18.71 -7.21
CA ALA A 386 11.42 19.69 -6.51
C ALA A 386 11.70 20.94 -7.34
N LYS A 387 11.69 22.11 -6.71
CA LYS A 387 12.12 23.39 -7.31
C LYS A 387 13.57 23.76 -7.01
N ASN A 388 14.17 23.16 -6.00
CA ASN A 388 15.53 23.49 -5.57
C ASN A 388 16.31 22.25 -5.10
N PRO A 389 17.64 22.33 -4.98
CA PRO A 389 18.46 21.18 -4.60
C PRO A 389 18.16 20.59 -3.22
N SER A 390 17.61 21.37 -2.29
CA SER A 390 17.24 20.88 -0.96
C SER A 390 16.01 19.99 -1.03
N GLU A 391 14.95 20.45 -1.72
CA GLU A 391 13.75 19.66 -1.99
C GLU A 391 14.09 18.39 -2.77
N MET A 392 14.96 18.50 -3.78
CA MET A 392 15.36 17.36 -4.61
C MET A 392 16.00 16.25 -3.77
N ARG A 393 16.93 16.60 -2.88
CA ARG A 393 17.54 15.64 -1.95
C ARG A 393 16.52 15.02 -0.99
N GLN A 394 15.61 15.83 -0.45
CA GLN A 394 14.58 15.34 0.47
C GLN A 394 13.61 14.39 -0.23
N TYR A 395 13.15 14.72 -1.44
CA TYR A 395 12.19 13.91 -2.18
C TYR A 395 12.82 12.60 -2.67
N GLU A 396 14.09 12.64 -3.11
CA GLU A 396 14.83 11.42 -3.43
C GLU A 396 15.03 10.55 -2.18
N TRP A 397 15.40 11.13 -1.04
CA TRP A 397 15.51 10.40 0.23
C TRP A 397 14.17 9.77 0.65
N ASN A 398 13.06 10.50 0.53
CA ASN A 398 11.71 9.98 0.79
C ASN A 398 11.38 8.80 -0.14
N ALA A 399 11.65 8.94 -1.44
CA ALA A 399 11.40 7.92 -2.45
C ALA A 399 12.23 6.64 -2.23
N ARG A 400 13.51 6.79 -1.85
CA ARG A 400 14.38 5.67 -1.45
C ARG A 400 13.90 5.02 -0.16
N THR A 401 13.51 5.83 0.81
CA THR A 401 13.10 5.36 2.14
C THR A 401 11.82 4.53 2.06
N GLN A 402 10.82 5.00 1.34
CA GLN A 402 9.52 4.33 1.19
C GLN A 402 9.66 2.88 0.70
N VAL A 403 10.52 2.61 -0.29
CA VAL A 403 10.69 1.26 -0.86
C VAL A 403 11.72 0.39 -0.13
N THR A 404 12.24 0.87 1.02
CA THR A 404 13.30 0.19 1.80
C THR A 404 13.01 0.12 3.29
N MET A 405 13.64 0.93 4.16
CA MET A 405 13.34 0.90 5.61
C MET A 405 11.98 1.47 5.97
N TRP A 406 11.38 2.25 5.08
CA TRP A 406 10.04 2.81 5.22
C TRP A 406 9.92 3.86 6.34
N PHE A 407 10.24 3.48 7.58
CA PHE A 407 10.17 4.32 8.78
C PHE A 407 11.39 4.14 9.69
N ASP A 408 11.30 4.67 10.90
CA ASP A 408 12.31 4.83 11.94
C ASP A 408 13.19 3.59 12.17
N THR A 409 14.46 3.83 12.52
CA THR A 409 15.47 2.79 12.80
C THR A 409 16.43 3.24 13.89
N THR A 410 17.02 2.30 14.60
CA THR A 410 18.19 2.55 15.48
C THR A 410 19.43 1.88 14.91
N ALA A 411 20.57 1.99 15.60
CA ALA A 411 21.81 1.36 15.16
C ALA A 411 21.72 -0.18 15.09
N THR A 412 20.77 -0.81 15.77
CA THR A 412 20.66 -2.28 15.87
C THR A 412 19.27 -2.83 15.59
N ASN A 413 18.24 -1.97 15.61
CA ASN A 413 16.86 -2.36 15.33
C ASN A 413 16.38 -1.65 14.05
N GLN A 414 15.94 -2.45 13.09
CA GLN A 414 15.31 -1.97 11.87
C GLN A 414 13.86 -1.56 12.13
N SER A 415 13.28 -0.84 11.17
CA SER A 415 11.85 -0.50 11.17
C SER A 415 11.00 -1.77 11.21
N GLN A 416 9.86 -1.72 11.90
CA GLN A 416 8.87 -2.81 11.83
C GLN A 416 8.27 -2.95 10.41
N LEU A 417 8.40 -1.91 9.57
CA LEU A 417 7.92 -1.87 8.19
C LEU A 417 9.05 -1.98 7.17
N HIS A 418 10.22 -2.45 7.60
CA HIS A 418 11.33 -2.73 6.68
C HIS A 418 10.88 -3.66 5.55
N ASP A 419 11.21 -3.27 4.31
CA ASP A 419 10.85 -3.96 3.08
C ASP A 419 9.32 -4.14 2.87
N TYR A 420 8.44 -3.42 3.59
CA TYR A 420 6.99 -3.52 3.41
C TYR A 420 6.54 -3.17 1.99
N ALA A 421 7.08 -2.07 1.45
CA ALA A 421 6.84 -1.62 0.07
C ALA A 421 8.00 -1.99 -0.88
N ASN A 422 8.56 -3.19 -0.72
CA ASN A 422 9.67 -3.68 -1.55
C ASN A 422 9.33 -3.69 -3.05
N LYS A 423 10.37 -3.66 -3.88
CA LYS A 423 10.24 -3.68 -5.35
C LYS A 423 11.29 -4.58 -5.99
N PHE A 424 10.89 -5.27 -7.04
CA PHE A 424 11.78 -5.99 -7.95
C PHE A 424 12.25 -5.04 -9.06
N TRP A 425 12.99 -4.00 -8.70
CA TRP A 425 13.49 -2.99 -9.63
C TRP A 425 14.99 -3.12 -9.88
N SER A 426 15.41 -2.98 -11.14
CA SER A 426 16.83 -2.86 -11.51
C SER A 426 17.43 -1.65 -10.82
N GLY A 427 18.66 -1.81 -10.34
CA GLY A 427 19.35 -0.84 -9.51
C GLY A 427 19.04 -1.01 -8.03
N LEU A 428 17.80 -1.34 -7.66
CA LEU A 428 17.45 -1.63 -6.27
C LEU A 428 17.95 -3.03 -5.85
N LEU A 429 17.83 -4.02 -6.74
CA LEU A 429 18.36 -5.38 -6.53
C LEU A 429 19.86 -5.37 -6.25
N GLU A 430 20.67 -4.82 -7.15
CA GLU A 430 22.12 -4.74 -6.93
C GLU A 430 22.54 -3.66 -5.91
N GLY A 431 21.88 -2.50 -5.93
CA GLY A 431 22.26 -1.36 -5.11
C GLY A 431 21.89 -1.52 -3.64
N TYR A 432 20.85 -2.30 -3.32
CA TYR A 432 20.30 -2.39 -1.96
C TYR A 432 20.12 -3.82 -1.44
N TYR A 433 19.53 -4.73 -2.22
CA TYR A 433 19.28 -6.11 -1.75
C TYR A 433 20.56 -6.97 -1.75
N LEU A 434 21.38 -6.86 -2.80
CA LEU A 434 22.60 -7.66 -2.98
C LEU A 434 23.63 -7.48 -1.84
N PRO A 435 23.96 -6.25 -1.36
CA PRO A 435 24.94 -6.09 -0.30
C PRO A 435 24.45 -6.64 1.05
N ARG A 436 23.14 -6.57 1.31
CA ARG A 436 22.51 -7.16 2.50
C ARG A 436 22.61 -8.69 2.49
N ALA A 437 22.23 -9.31 1.37
CA ALA A 437 22.35 -10.75 1.18
C ALA A 437 23.81 -11.23 1.28
N SER A 438 24.73 -10.50 0.64
CA SER A 438 26.17 -10.81 0.68
C SER A 438 26.72 -10.71 2.11
N SER A 439 26.36 -9.65 2.85
CA SER A 439 26.74 -9.51 4.27
C SER A 439 26.21 -10.67 5.11
N TYR A 440 24.97 -11.10 4.90
CA TYR A 440 24.36 -12.21 5.63
C TYR A 440 25.12 -13.53 5.43
N PHE A 441 25.35 -13.94 4.17
CA PHE A 441 26.09 -15.19 3.90
C PHE A 441 27.54 -15.14 4.40
N ASN A 442 28.19 -13.98 4.30
CA ASN A 442 29.54 -13.79 4.85
C ASN A 442 29.57 -13.97 6.38
N HIS A 443 28.55 -13.48 7.11
CA HIS A 443 28.45 -13.69 8.56
C HIS A 443 28.17 -15.14 8.94
N LEU A 444 27.35 -15.85 8.15
CA LEU A 444 27.12 -17.29 8.35
C LEU A 444 28.39 -18.11 8.10
N LEU A 445 29.18 -17.79 7.07
CA LEU A 445 30.43 -18.49 6.79
C LEU A 445 31.46 -18.26 7.90
N LYS A 446 31.65 -16.99 8.30
CA LYS A 446 32.57 -16.63 9.39
C LYS A 446 32.23 -17.29 10.71
N SER A 447 30.94 -17.43 11.03
CA SER A 447 30.54 -18.08 12.28
C SER A 447 30.85 -19.58 12.25
N LEU A 448 30.70 -20.26 11.11
CA LEU A 448 31.14 -21.66 10.97
C LEU A 448 32.67 -21.80 11.04
N GLU A 449 33.42 -20.92 10.38
CA GLU A 449 34.90 -20.94 10.38
C GLU A 449 35.48 -20.75 11.78
N LYS A 450 34.87 -19.88 12.59
CA LYS A 450 35.25 -19.62 13.97
C LYS A 450 34.63 -20.58 14.99
N ASN A 451 33.73 -21.47 14.54
CA ASN A 451 32.90 -22.33 15.39
C ASN A 451 32.13 -21.53 16.47
N GLU A 452 31.58 -20.37 16.07
CA GLU A 452 30.78 -19.47 16.89
C GLU A 452 29.30 -19.50 16.44
N SER A 453 28.39 -19.04 17.30
CA SER A 453 27.00 -18.79 16.90
C SER A 453 26.90 -17.57 15.99
N PHE A 454 25.89 -17.53 15.10
CA PHE A 454 25.60 -16.36 14.28
C PHE A 454 25.26 -15.13 15.15
N ASN A 455 26.13 -14.13 15.14
CA ASN A 455 25.92 -12.87 15.86
C ASN A 455 24.96 -11.96 15.07
N ILE A 456 23.68 -12.08 15.39
CA ILE A 456 22.60 -11.35 14.72
C ILE A 456 22.69 -9.83 14.92
N VAL A 457 23.18 -9.38 16.08
CA VAL A 457 23.24 -7.94 16.42
C VAL A 457 24.30 -7.25 15.57
N GLU A 458 25.48 -7.84 15.44
CA GLU A 458 26.55 -7.28 14.60
C GLU A 458 26.17 -7.27 13.11
N TRP A 459 25.53 -8.35 12.62
CA TRP A 459 25.01 -8.37 11.26
C TRP A 459 23.95 -7.26 11.04
N ARG A 460 23.00 -7.11 11.97
CA ARG A 460 21.98 -6.05 11.92
C ARG A 460 22.58 -4.67 11.87
N LYS A 461 23.51 -4.39 12.79
CA LYS A 461 24.23 -3.12 12.84
C LYS A 461 24.90 -2.78 11.52
N GLN A 462 25.53 -3.77 10.88
CA GLN A 462 26.16 -3.56 9.58
C GLN A 462 25.15 -3.22 8.48
N TRP A 463 24.10 -4.04 8.31
CA TRP A 463 23.19 -3.87 7.18
C TRP A 463 22.26 -2.66 7.36
N ILE A 464 21.85 -2.32 8.59
CA ILE A 464 21.07 -1.10 8.87
C ILE A 464 21.92 0.15 8.55
N SER A 465 23.19 0.17 8.98
CA SER A 465 24.09 1.28 8.64
C SER A 465 24.24 1.44 7.12
N PHE A 466 24.37 0.33 6.39
CA PHE A 466 24.36 0.33 4.94
C PHE A 466 23.05 0.86 4.35
N SER A 467 21.90 0.41 4.84
CA SER A 467 20.59 0.85 4.36
C SER A 467 20.40 2.36 4.55
N ASN A 468 20.75 2.90 5.70
CA ASN A 468 20.63 4.33 5.98
C ASN A 468 21.57 5.16 5.08
N LYS A 469 22.76 4.66 4.76
CA LYS A 469 23.67 5.29 3.79
C LYS A 469 23.10 5.25 2.37
N TRP A 470 22.53 4.11 1.95
CA TRP A 470 21.93 3.96 0.63
C TRP A 470 20.75 4.92 0.42
N GLN A 471 19.92 5.12 1.45
CA GLN A 471 18.82 6.08 1.43
C GLN A 471 19.30 7.53 1.29
N GLN A 472 20.44 7.86 1.90
CA GLN A 472 21.10 9.16 1.78
C GLN A 472 21.91 9.33 0.48
N GLY A 473 22.03 8.26 -0.32
CA GLY A 473 22.78 8.23 -1.56
C GLY A 473 22.17 9.13 -2.65
N VAL A 474 23.02 9.52 -3.60
CA VAL A 474 22.67 10.36 -4.76
C VAL A 474 23.10 9.70 -6.07
N GLU A 475 23.32 8.38 -6.03
CA GLU A 475 23.72 7.61 -7.21
C GLU A 475 22.64 7.68 -8.28
N LEU A 476 23.06 7.82 -9.53
CA LEU A 476 22.15 7.83 -10.68
C LEU A 476 21.82 6.40 -11.10
N TYR A 477 20.54 6.16 -11.37
CA TYR A 477 20.05 4.88 -11.87
C TYR A 477 19.42 5.09 -13.26
N PRO A 478 19.56 4.14 -14.20
CA PRO A 478 18.93 4.25 -15.50
C PRO A 478 17.41 4.41 -15.40
N ALA A 479 16.86 5.38 -16.12
CA ALA A 479 15.41 5.59 -16.29
C ALA A 479 14.89 5.10 -17.65
N LYS A 480 15.72 4.34 -18.37
CA LYS A 480 15.40 3.69 -19.64
C LYS A 480 15.94 2.29 -19.70
N ALA A 481 15.10 1.38 -20.19
CA ALA A 481 15.38 -0.02 -20.31
C ALA A 481 16.53 -0.29 -21.27
N LYS A 482 17.29 -1.34 -20.98
CA LYS A 482 18.37 -1.84 -21.81
C LYS A 482 18.35 -3.36 -21.89
N GLY A 483 18.57 -3.87 -23.09
CA GLY A 483 18.64 -5.31 -23.36
C GLY A 483 17.39 -5.84 -24.04
N ASP A 484 17.53 -7.00 -24.67
CA ASP A 484 16.42 -7.76 -25.25
C ASP A 484 15.91 -8.73 -24.19
N PHE A 485 14.70 -8.45 -23.68
CA PHE A 485 14.05 -9.27 -22.68
C PHE A 485 13.96 -10.75 -23.07
N LEU A 486 13.57 -11.07 -24.31
CA LEU A 486 13.36 -12.44 -24.74
C LEU A 486 14.69 -13.20 -24.80
N ALA A 487 15.75 -12.55 -25.30
CA ALA A 487 17.08 -13.13 -25.31
C ALA A 487 17.60 -13.40 -23.90
N ILE A 488 17.44 -12.43 -22.99
CA ILE A 488 17.86 -12.57 -21.59
C ILE A 488 17.06 -13.68 -20.89
N ALA A 489 15.73 -13.67 -21.03
CA ALA A 489 14.86 -14.67 -20.42
C ALA A 489 15.20 -16.11 -20.89
N LYS A 490 15.47 -16.29 -22.19
CA LYS A 490 15.90 -17.60 -22.74
C LYS A 490 17.24 -18.04 -22.14
N ALA A 491 18.24 -17.14 -22.10
CA ALA A 491 19.54 -17.45 -21.53
C ALA A 491 19.44 -17.81 -20.03
N LEU A 492 18.60 -17.11 -19.26
CA LEU A 492 18.37 -17.42 -17.86
C LEU A 492 17.59 -18.73 -17.66
N PHE A 493 16.64 -19.03 -18.55
CA PHE A 493 15.97 -20.32 -18.55
C PHE A 493 16.97 -21.46 -18.74
N GLU A 494 17.81 -21.38 -19.76
CA GLU A 494 18.87 -22.36 -20.03
C GLU A 494 19.87 -22.49 -18.88
N LYS A 495 20.22 -21.38 -18.23
CA LYS A 495 21.16 -21.37 -17.10
C LYS A 495 20.64 -22.09 -15.86
N TYR A 496 19.33 -22.08 -15.62
CA TYR A 496 18.76 -22.47 -14.32
C TYR A 496 17.76 -23.63 -14.37
N PHE A 497 17.18 -23.92 -15.54
CA PHE A 497 16.06 -24.86 -15.68
C PHE A 497 16.24 -25.89 -16.81
N SER A 498 17.26 -25.74 -17.65
CA SER A 498 17.75 -26.80 -18.55
C SER A 498 18.84 -27.60 -17.87
#